data_AF-A0A3C0GTM6-F1
#
_entry.id   AF-A0A3C0GTM6-F1
#
_cell.length_a   1.000
_cell.length_b   1.000
_cell.length_c   1.000
_cell.angle_alpha   90.00
_cell.angle_beta   90.00
_cell.angle_gamma   90.00
#
_symmetry.space_group_name_H-M   'P 1'
#
loop_
_entity.id
_entity.type
_entity.pdbx_description
1 polymer ?
#
loop_
_entity_poly.entity_id
_entity_poly.type
_entity_poly.pdbx_seq_one_letter_code
_entity_poly.pdbx_strand_id
1 'polypeptide(L)'
;MAGEALTPTSYIQHHLHNLTFHMQEGGFWAIHVDTIVTSVLMGLLMVFGFWMATRKATAGVPGKWQAFVEICLEFVDRQAKDTYHGTSKLV
;
A
#
# COMPACT_ATOMS: atom_id res chain seq x y z
N MET A 1 35.74 13.46 6.34
CA MET A 1 35.25 12.89 5.08
C MET A 1 34.82 14.04 4.20
N ALA A 2 35.44 14.18 3.02
CA ALA A 2 35.13 15.29 2.11
C ALA A 2 33.69 15.16 1.63
N GLY A 3 32.88 16.20 1.82
CA GLY A 3 31.53 16.27 1.29
C GLY A 3 31.60 16.20 -0.23
N GLU A 4 31.07 15.12 -0.78
CA GLU A 4 30.99 14.89 -2.22
C GLU A 4 30.22 16.05 -2.87
N ALA A 5 30.78 16.66 -3.91
CA ALA A 5 30.11 17.76 -4.60
C ALA A 5 28.75 17.28 -5.13
N LEU A 6 27.67 17.98 -4.77
CA LEU A 6 26.30 17.74 -5.24
C LEU A 6 26.18 18.08 -6.72
N THR A 7 26.74 17.22 -7.58
CA THR A 7 26.54 17.31 -9.02
C THR A 7 25.18 16.67 -9.37
N PRO A 8 24.48 17.17 -10.41
CA PRO A 8 23.23 16.54 -10.84
C PRO A 8 23.40 15.04 -11.16
N THR A 9 24.56 14.65 -11.69
CA THR A 9 24.90 13.26 -12.00
C THR A 9 24.99 12.39 -10.74
N SER A 10 25.71 12.84 -9.70
CA SER A 10 25.80 12.10 -8.42
C SER A 10 24.45 12.04 -7.72
N TYR A 11 23.63 13.10 -7.82
CA TYR A 11 22.27 13.12 -7.28
C TYR A 11 21.36 12.06 -7.93
N ILE A 12 21.40 11.93 -9.26
CA ILE A 12 20.62 10.92 -10.00
C ILE A 12 21.06 9.51 -9.59
N GLN A 13 22.38 9.26 -9.55
CA GLN A 13 22.92 7.95 -9.17
C GLN A 13 22.51 7.56 -7.74
N HIS A 14 22.52 8.51 -6.80
CA HIS A 14 22.09 8.28 -5.43
C HIS A 14 20.60 7.91 -5.33
N HIS A 15 19.72 8.51 -6.15
CA HIS A 15 18.28 8.22 -6.15
C HIS A 15 17.89 6.91 -6.83
N LEU A 16 18.78 6.33 -7.64
CA LEU A 16 18.56 5.01 -8.25
C LEU A 16 18.87 3.87 -7.27
N HIS A 17 19.42 4.19 -6.09
CA HIS A 17 19.75 3.20 -5.09
C HIS A 17 18.65 3.08 -4.03
N ASN A 18 18.14 1.87 -3.85
CA ASN A 18 17.19 1.53 -2.80
C ASN A 18 17.91 1.30 -1.46
N LEU A 19 17.19 1.50 -0.36
CA LEU A 19 17.63 1.18 1.00
C LEU A 19 17.58 -0.35 1.20
N THR A 20 18.73 -0.99 0.99
CA THR A 20 18.89 -2.44 1.08
C THR A 20 19.74 -2.86 2.27
N PHE A 21 19.32 -3.93 2.95
CA PHE A 21 20.08 -4.60 4.01
C PHE A 21 20.55 -5.97 3.51
N HIS A 22 21.87 -6.18 3.44
CA HIS A 22 22.47 -7.44 3.02
C HIS A 22 22.79 -8.30 4.26
N MET A 23 22.17 -9.48 4.38
CA MET A 23 22.42 -10.41 5.50
C MET A 23 23.66 -11.29 5.33
N GLN A 24 24.10 -11.53 4.08
CA GLN A 24 25.29 -12.32 3.76
C GLN A 24 26.08 -11.66 2.63
N GLU A 25 27.39 -11.95 2.58
CA GLU A 25 28.24 -11.61 1.45
C GLU A 25 27.84 -12.44 0.23
N GLY A 26 26.94 -11.88 -0.57
CA GLY A 26 26.31 -12.53 -1.71
C GLY A 26 24.91 -11.98 -1.84
N GLY A 27 24.66 -11.16 -2.86
CA GLY A 27 23.44 -10.35 -3.04
C GLY A 27 22.11 -11.11 -3.13
N PHE A 28 22.09 -12.42 -2.91
CA PHE A 28 20.87 -13.22 -2.83
C PHE A 28 20.03 -12.88 -1.58
N TRP A 29 20.67 -12.63 -0.44
CA TRP A 29 20.00 -12.26 0.81
C TRP A 29 19.98 -10.74 1.03
N ALA A 30 19.50 -10.00 0.03
CA ALA A 30 19.28 -8.56 0.09
C ALA A 30 17.80 -8.24 0.41
N ILE A 31 17.56 -7.56 1.53
CA ILE A 31 16.22 -7.12 1.94
C ILE A 31 16.05 -5.65 1.59
N HIS A 32 15.07 -5.33 0.74
CA HIS A 32 14.69 -3.96 0.40
C HIS A 32 13.81 -3.36 1.51
N VAL A 33 14.46 -2.70 2.47
CA VAL A 33 13.78 -2.20 3.68
C VAL A 33 12.81 -1.09 3.33
N ASP A 34 13.19 -0.20 2.41
CA ASP A 34 12.29 0.86 1.92
C ASP A 34 10.97 0.32 1.37
N THR A 35 11.04 -0.68 0.51
CA THR A 35 9.91 -1.28 -0.16
C THR A 35 9.00 -1.96 0.86
N ILE A 36 9.58 -2.74 1.78
CA ILE A 36 8.81 -3.41 2.84
C ILE A 36 8.10 -2.38 3.72
N VAL A 37 8.82 -1.33 4.16
CA VAL A 37 8.24 -0.29 5.02
C VAL A 37 7.12 0.43 4.30
N THR A 38 7.32 0.85 3.05
CA THR A 38 6.28 1.55 2.26
C THR A 38 5.08 0.65 1.99
N SER A 39 5.27 -0.62 1.64
CA SER A 39 4.19 -1.58 1.41
C SER A 39 3.37 -1.83 2.69
N VAL A 40 4.03 -2.07 3.83
CA VAL A 40 3.34 -2.26 5.12
C VAL A 40 2.61 -1.00 5.54
N LEU A 41 3.22 0.18 5.38
CA LEU A 41 2.59 1.45 5.71
C LEU A 41 1.33 1.69 4.87
N MET A 42 1.39 1.46 3.55
CA MET A 42 0.19 1.57 2.69
C MET A 42 -0.89 0.54 3.05
N GLY A 43 -0.50 -0.71 3.34
CA GLY A 43 -1.45 -1.73 3.79
C GLY A 43 -2.15 -1.34 5.09
N LEU A 44 -1.39 -0.87 6.09
CA LEU A 44 -1.92 -0.40 7.36
C LEU A 44 -2.82 0.83 7.19
N LEU A 45 -2.45 1.78 6.32
CA LEU A 45 -3.28 2.94 6.01
C LEU A 45 -4.63 2.50 5.45
N MET A 46 -4.65 1.55 4.52
CA MET A 46 -5.89 1.03 3.93
C MET A 46 -6.76 0.33 4.98
N VAL A 47 -6.18 -0.57 5.78
CA VAL A 47 -6.90 -1.25 6.89
C VAL A 47 -7.44 -0.22 7.88
N PHE A 48 -6.65 0.79 8.24
CA PHE A 48 -7.06 1.86 9.13
C PHE A 48 -8.21 2.70 8.55
N GLY A 49 -8.17 2.97 7.24
CA GLY A 49 -9.24 3.66 6.51
C GLY A 49 -10.57 2.91 6.59
N PHE A 50 -10.56 1.61 6.28
CA PHE A 50 -11.75 0.76 6.40
C PHE A 50 -12.22 0.63 7.85
N TRP A 51 -11.30 0.48 8.80
CA TRP A 51 -11.63 0.41 10.22
C TRP A 51 -12.31 1.69 10.72
N MET A 52 -11.85 2.87 10.29
CA MET A 52 -12.52 4.13 10.63
C MET A 52 -13.95 4.21 10.07
N ALA A 53 -14.17 3.70 8.85
CA ALA A 53 -15.49 3.68 8.23
C ALA A 53 -16.45 2.72 8.96
N THR A 54 -16.00 1.52 9.30
CA THR A 54 -16.83 0.51 9.98
C THR A 54 -17.19 0.88 11.42
N ARG A 55 -16.32 1.62 12.13
CA ARG A 55 -16.61 2.07 13.51
C ARG A 55 -17.80 3.01 13.65
N LYS A 56 -18.21 3.68 12.57
CA LYS A 56 -19.34 4.63 12.57
C LYS A 56 -20.37 4.30 11.49
N ALA A 57 -20.39 3.06 11.01
CA ALA A 57 -21.35 2.63 10.00
C ALA A 57 -22.78 2.67 10.58
N THR A 58 -23.65 3.47 9.97
CA THR A 58 -25.07 3.55 10.30
C THR A 58 -25.91 2.91 9.20
N ALA A 59 -26.93 2.14 9.57
CA ALA A 59 -27.86 1.53 8.60
C ALA A 59 -28.95 2.49 8.08
N GLY A 60 -29.06 3.68 8.68
CA GLY A 60 -29.95 4.74 8.24
C GLY A 60 -29.33 5.59 7.14
N VAL A 61 -29.25 6.90 7.35
CA VAL A 61 -28.55 7.80 6.42
C VAL A 61 -27.04 7.75 6.71
N PRO A 62 -26.19 7.32 5.75
CA PRO A 62 -24.75 7.26 5.95
C PRO A 62 -24.17 8.68 6.04
N GLY A 63 -23.16 8.85 6.90
CA GLY A 63 -22.36 10.08 6.93
C GLY A 63 -21.48 10.22 5.68
N LYS A 64 -20.97 11.42 5.39
CA LYS A 64 -20.18 11.70 4.16
C LYS A 64 -19.01 10.73 3.93
N TRP A 65 -18.28 10.38 4.99
CA TRP A 65 -17.13 9.46 4.90
C TRP A 65 -17.57 8.01 4.66
N GLN A 66 -18.62 7.55 5.33
CA GLN A 66 -19.20 6.22 5.12
C GLN A 66 -19.71 6.08 3.68
N ALA A 67 -20.46 7.08 3.19
CA ALA A 67 -21.01 7.08 1.83
C ALA A 67 -19.91 6.96 0.76
N PHE A 68 -18.78 7.66 0.91
CA PHE A 68 -17.65 7.53 -0.01
C PHE A 68 -17.07 6.11 -0.03
N VAL A 69 -16.87 5.51 1.14
CA VAL A 69 -16.32 4.15 1.26
C VAL A 69 -17.29 3.11 0.70
N GLU A 70 -18.60 3.27 0.94
CA GLU A 70 -19.64 2.40 0.37
C GLU A 70 -19.63 2.44 -1.16
N ILE A 71 -19.53 3.63 -1.78
CA ILE A 71 -19.43 3.76 -3.24
C ILE A 71 -18.21 3.01 -3.79
N CYS A 72 -17.05 3.14 -3.14
CA CYS A 72 -15.84 2.42 -3.54
C CYS A 72 -15.99 0.90 -3.40
N LEU A 73 -16.57 0.42 -2.30
CA LEU A 73 -16.79 -1.00 -2.05
C LEU A 73 -17.80 -1.61 -3.01
N GLU A 74 -18.92 -0.94 -3.27
CA GLU A 74 -19.91 -1.39 -4.25
C GLU A 74 -19.32 -1.48 -5.65
N PHE A 75 -18.45 -0.53 -6.03
CA PHE A 75 -17.75 -0.58 -7.31
C PHE A 75 -16.86 -1.81 -7.43
N VAL A 76 -16.08 -2.12 -6.39
CA VAL A 76 -15.21 -3.31 -6.37
C VAL A 76 -16.05 -4.60 -6.36
N ASP A 77 -17.11 -4.66 -5.55
CA ASP A 77 -18.01 -5.81 -5.45
C ASP A 77 -18.69 -6.13 -6.80
N ARG A 78 -19.17 -5.10 -7.52
CA ARG A 78 -19.73 -5.28 -8.87
C ARG A 78 -18.70 -5.83 -9.85
N GLN A 79 -17.50 -5.26 -9.90
CA GLN A 79 -16.43 -5.77 -10.78
C GLN A 79 -16.05 -7.22 -10.46
N ALA A 80 -16.00 -7.58 -9.18
CA ALA A 80 -15.71 -8.94 -8.76
C ALA A 80 -16.80 -9.93 -9.21
N LYS A 81 -18.08 -9.58 -9.00
CA LYS A 81 -19.24 -10.39 -9.40
C LYS A 81 -19.38 -10.52 -10.92
N ASP A 82 -19.09 -9.45 -11.66
CA ASP A 82 -19.09 -9.47 -13.12
C ASP A 82 -18.00 -10.42 -13.66
N THR A 83 -16.87 -10.53 -12.96
CA THR A 83 -15.74 -11.39 -13.35
C THR A 83 -15.95 -12.85 -12.92
N TYR A 84 -16.59 -13.08 -11.77
CA TYR A 84 -16.75 -14.41 -11.18
C TYR A 84 -18.16 -14.62 -10.62
N HIS A 85 -18.82 -15.69 -11.10
CA HIS A 85 -20.22 -16.01 -10.80
C HIS A 85 -20.40 -17.24 -9.89
N GLY A 86 -19.31 -17.79 -9.35
CA GLY A 86 -19.36 -18.94 -8.45
C GLY A 86 -19.62 -18.53 -6.99
N THR A 87 -20.09 -19.47 -6.17
CA THR A 87 -20.25 -19.26 -4.72
C THR A 87 -19.04 -19.85 -3.98
N SER A 88 -17.88 -19.19 -4.05
CA SER A 88 -16.75 -19.72 -3.28
C SER A 88 -16.91 -19.35 -1.80
N LYS A 89 -16.60 -20.29 -0.91
CA LYS A 89 -16.54 -20.03 0.54
C LYS A 89 -15.32 -19.19 0.93
N LEU A 90 -14.43 -18.91 -0.02
CA LEU A 90 -13.19 -18.14 0.13
C LEU A 90 -13.07 -16.96 -0.87
N VAL A 91 -13.96 -16.86 -1.87
CA VAL A 91 -14.01 -15.85 -2.95
C VAL A 91 -15.46 -15.59 -3.31
#